data_AF-A0A1J3D535-F1
#
_entry.id   AF-A0A1J3D535-F1
#
_cell.length_a   1.000
_cell.length_b   1.000
_cell.length_c   1.000
_cell.angle_alpha   90.00
_cell.angle_beta   90.00
_cell.angle_gamma   90.00
#
_symmetry.space_group_name_H-M   'P 1'
#
loop_
_entity.id
_entity.type
_entity.pdbx_description
1 polymer ?
#
loop_
_entity_poly.entity_id
_entity_poly.type
_entity_poly.pdbx_seq_one_letter_code
_entity_poly.pdbx_strand_id
1 'polypeptide(L)'
;MMHLLPSPPIVSFPANPSLLLVSPPSCPPRRVSSAVVSAASRDVDSFTSKSGYLFSLSSDEADSLSEYNFARIDRMYKKKPLILLRRLAQIGTTFGFWFGLRLADEALDRSEQMFKVRAAELRKLLVELGPAYVKIAQAVSSRPDLIPPSYLDELSLLQDQITPFSTEVAFSMIEDELGLPIDEIFSEISPEPVAAASLGQVYKARLRRTGDVVAVKVQRPGVRAAIALDTLILRYIAGLIKKAGRFNSDLQAVVDEWATSLFKVNHLECR
;
A
#
# COMPACT_ATOMS: atom_id res chain seq x y z
N MET A 1 -16.21 33.59 14.15
CA MET A 1 -16.85 33.77 15.46
C MET A 1 -16.29 32.69 16.36
N MET A 2 -15.38 33.03 17.28
CA MET A 2 -14.66 32.05 18.12
C MET A 2 -15.48 31.69 19.35
N HIS A 3 -15.47 30.42 19.75
CA HIS A 3 -15.76 30.02 21.12
C HIS A 3 -14.65 29.09 21.63
N LEU A 4 -13.90 29.59 22.61
CA LEU A 4 -12.93 28.85 23.40
C LEU A 4 -13.63 28.33 24.66
N LEU A 5 -13.29 27.12 25.10
CA LEU A 5 -13.63 26.62 26.43
C LEU A 5 -12.32 26.28 27.19
N PRO A 6 -12.21 26.63 28.49
CA PRO A 6 -10.96 26.51 29.24
C PRO A 6 -10.70 25.07 29.73
N SER A 7 -9.42 24.74 29.93
CA SER A 7 -8.93 23.48 30.47
C SER A 7 -8.76 23.51 32.01
N PRO A 8 -8.94 22.37 32.70
CA PRO A 8 -8.66 22.24 34.14
C PRO A 8 -7.14 22.17 34.47
N PRO A 9 -6.73 22.37 35.74
CA PRO A 9 -5.36 22.76 36.08
C PRO A 9 -4.32 21.63 36.14
N ILE A 10 -3.05 22.05 36.09
CA ILE A 10 -1.83 21.24 36.05
C ILE A 10 -1.46 20.75 37.46
N VAL A 11 -1.06 19.48 37.58
CA VAL A 11 -0.37 18.93 38.77
C VAL A 11 1.13 18.92 38.50
N SER A 12 1.91 19.56 39.38
CA SER A 12 3.37 19.64 39.33
C SER A 12 4.03 18.48 40.08
N PHE A 13 5.15 17.97 39.53
CA PHE A 13 6.12 17.16 40.28
C PHE A 13 7.53 17.77 40.10
N PRO A 14 8.42 17.64 41.11
CA PRO A 14 9.56 18.53 41.24
C PRO A 14 10.77 18.11 40.41
N ALA A 15 11.58 19.11 40.04
CA ALA A 15 12.92 18.90 39.49
C ALA A 15 13.87 18.34 40.54
N ASN A 16 14.81 17.49 40.12
CA ASN A 16 16.00 17.14 40.90
C ASN A 16 17.26 17.47 40.06
N PRO A 17 18.13 18.40 40.49
CA PRO A 17 19.34 18.79 39.75
C PRO A 17 20.56 17.94 40.13
N SER A 18 21.67 18.09 39.37
CA SER A 18 22.97 17.39 39.54
C SER A 18 23.00 15.98 38.91
N LEU A 19 23.96 15.50 38.11
CA LEU A 19 25.24 15.95 37.48
C LEU A 19 25.40 15.06 36.19
N LEU A 20 26.30 15.25 35.20
CA LEU A 20 27.52 16.08 35.02
C LEU A 20 27.73 16.36 33.50
N LEU A 21 28.87 16.95 33.13
CA LEU A 21 29.38 17.15 31.77
C LEU A 21 29.76 15.84 31.04
N VAL A 22 29.37 15.69 29.76
CA VAL A 22 30.12 14.93 28.74
C VAL A 22 30.02 15.65 27.38
N SER A 23 31.16 15.93 26.76
CA SER A 23 31.27 16.53 25.41
C SER A 23 31.19 15.45 24.30
N PRO A 24 30.78 15.78 23.06
CA PRO A 24 30.40 14.78 22.08
C PRO A 24 31.61 14.11 21.38
N PRO A 25 31.50 12.83 20.98
CA PRO A 25 32.41 12.24 20.01
C PRO A 25 32.05 12.67 18.58
N SER A 26 33.08 12.93 17.76
CA SER A 26 32.94 13.25 16.34
C SER A 26 32.57 12.01 15.51
N CYS A 27 31.52 12.11 14.71
CA CYS A 27 31.09 11.05 13.80
C CYS A 27 31.64 11.29 12.38
N PRO A 28 32.31 10.32 11.73
CA PRO A 28 32.75 10.45 10.33
C PRO A 28 31.57 10.25 9.36
N PRO A 29 31.65 10.75 8.11
CA PRO A 29 30.59 10.57 7.12
C PRO A 29 30.44 9.08 6.76
N ARG A 30 29.31 8.48 7.16
CA ARG A 30 29.05 7.06 6.90
C ARG A 30 28.64 6.87 5.44
N ARG A 31 29.49 6.17 4.68
CA ARG A 31 29.26 5.77 3.29
C ARG A 31 27.87 5.13 3.14
N VAL A 32 27.03 5.71 2.28
CA VAL A 32 25.74 5.12 1.86
C VAL A 32 26.00 3.73 1.32
N SER A 33 25.44 2.72 1.98
CA SER A 33 25.51 1.33 1.55
C SER A 33 24.08 0.87 1.31
N SER A 34 23.82 0.32 0.12
CA SER A 34 22.50 -0.18 -0.26
C SER A 34 22.03 -1.25 0.72
N ALA A 35 21.11 -0.89 1.61
CA ALA A 35 20.54 -1.78 2.60
C ALA A 35 19.63 -2.80 1.92
N VAL A 36 20.21 -3.95 1.56
CA VAL A 36 19.43 -5.18 1.37
C VAL A 36 18.78 -5.48 2.72
N VAL A 37 17.46 -5.25 2.81
CA VAL A 37 16.69 -5.44 4.05
C VAL A 37 16.71 -6.92 4.42
N SER A 38 17.61 -7.26 5.36
CA SER A 38 17.71 -8.61 5.93
C SER A 38 16.61 -8.79 6.96
N ALA A 39 15.71 -9.75 6.73
CA ALA A 39 14.54 -9.94 7.56
C ALA A 39 14.87 -10.41 8.98
N ALA A 40 14.44 -9.63 9.97
CA ALA A 40 14.15 -10.13 11.32
C ALA A 40 12.62 -10.19 11.47
N SER A 41 12.07 -11.38 11.69
CA SER A 41 10.64 -11.64 11.53
C SER A 41 9.82 -11.42 12.79
N ARG A 42 8.85 -10.50 12.71
CA ARG A 42 7.45 -10.63 13.16
C ARG A 42 6.61 -9.61 12.37
N ASP A 43 5.50 -10.07 11.82
CA ASP A 43 4.45 -9.26 11.15
C ASP A 43 4.87 -8.39 9.95
N VAL A 44 5.54 -9.01 8.97
CA VAL A 44 5.58 -8.48 7.59
C VAL A 44 4.27 -8.84 6.88
N ASP A 45 3.58 -7.84 6.32
CA ASP A 45 2.31 -8.06 5.62
C ASP A 45 2.45 -8.90 4.34
N SER A 46 1.34 -9.52 3.92
CA SER A 46 1.28 -10.42 2.76
C SER A 46 1.78 -9.77 1.46
N PHE A 47 1.37 -8.53 1.18
CA PHE A 47 1.78 -7.84 -0.05
C PHE A 47 3.28 -7.55 -0.03
N THR A 48 3.81 -7.01 1.06
CA THR A 48 5.25 -6.72 1.21
C THR A 48 6.10 -7.99 1.08
N SER A 49 5.68 -9.07 1.73
CA SER A 49 6.34 -10.38 1.67
C SER A 49 6.41 -10.94 0.24
N LYS A 50 5.32 -10.83 -0.53
CA LYS A 50 5.19 -11.44 -1.87
C LYS A 50 5.68 -10.53 -2.99
N SER A 51 5.58 -9.22 -2.82
CA SER A 51 5.77 -8.20 -3.85
C SER A 51 6.98 -7.28 -3.61
N GLY A 52 7.79 -7.51 -2.56
CA GLY A 52 8.97 -6.70 -2.24
C GLY A 52 10.03 -6.56 -3.35
N TYR A 53 10.01 -7.45 -4.35
CA TYR A 53 10.84 -7.32 -5.56
C TYR A 53 10.48 -6.13 -6.46
N LEU A 54 9.32 -5.48 -6.23
CA LEU A 54 8.88 -4.27 -6.92
C LEU A 54 9.47 -2.99 -6.30
N PHE A 55 10.08 -3.08 -5.12
CA PHE A 55 10.38 -1.91 -4.29
C PHE A 55 11.69 -1.22 -4.69
N SER A 56 12.50 -1.85 -5.56
CA SER A 56 13.72 -1.29 -6.13
C SER A 56 13.45 -0.30 -7.26
N LEU A 57 13.02 0.90 -6.88
CA LEU A 57 13.01 2.09 -7.74
C LEU A 57 14.20 3.00 -7.38
N SER A 58 14.79 3.66 -8.39
CA SER A 58 15.60 4.85 -8.12
C SER A 58 14.71 6.07 -7.79
N SER A 59 15.30 7.14 -7.24
CA SER A 59 14.64 8.43 -7.00
C SER A 59 13.88 8.91 -8.24
N ASP A 60 14.57 8.96 -9.37
CA ASP A 60 14.05 9.46 -10.64
C ASP A 60 12.88 8.61 -11.15
N GLU A 61 12.89 7.31 -10.88
CA GLU A 61 11.79 6.40 -11.20
C GLU A 61 10.60 6.63 -10.26
N ALA A 62 10.83 6.80 -8.95
CA ALA A 62 9.79 7.08 -7.97
C ALA A 62 9.07 8.42 -8.24
N ASP A 63 9.82 9.46 -8.62
CA ASP A 63 9.28 10.75 -9.06
C ASP A 63 8.49 10.64 -10.37
N SER A 64 8.96 9.81 -11.32
CA SER A 64 8.25 9.57 -12.58
C SER A 64 6.89 8.88 -12.41
N LEU A 65 6.64 8.26 -11.25
CA LEU A 65 5.40 7.60 -10.86
C LEU A 65 4.51 8.44 -9.93
N SER A 66 4.79 9.74 -9.77
CA SER A 66 3.92 10.68 -9.04
C SER A 66 2.54 10.83 -9.70
N GLU A 67 2.49 10.82 -11.03
CA GLU A 67 1.26 10.95 -11.83
C GLU A 67 1.06 9.77 -12.78
N TYR A 68 -0.19 9.44 -13.08
CA TYR A 68 -0.50 8.42 -14.07
C TYR A 68 -0.13 8.89 -15.49
N ASN A 69 0.83 8.22 -16.11
CA ASN A 69 1.13 8.40 -17.53
C ASN A 69 1.56 7.08 -18.17
N PHE A 70 0.63 6.45 -18.92
CA PHE A 70 0.88 5.17 -19.59
C PHE A 70 2.19 5.16 -20.39
N ALA A 71 2.45 6.20 -21.19
CA ALA A 71 3.61 6.25 -22.08
C ALA A 71 4.95 6.38 -21.32
N ARG A 72 4.96 6.87 -20.07
CA ARG A 72 6.14 6.84 -19.18
C ARG A 72 6.29 5.46 -18.55
N ILE A 73 5.23 4.95 -17.93
CA ILE A 73 5.18 3.65 -17.24
C ILE A 73 5.61 2.51 -18.18
N ASP A 74 5.06 2.50 -19.40
CA ASP A 74 5.41 1.53 -20.44
C ASP A 74 6.89 1.58 -20.84
N ARG A 75 7.44 2.79 -21.08
CA ARG A 75 8.88 2.95 -21.41
C ARG A 75 9.79 2.53 -20.27
N MET A 76 9.37 2.68 -19.01
CA MET A 76 10.12 2.22 -17.85
C MET A 76 10.13 0.68 -17.77
N TYR A 77 8.96 0.03 -17.82
CA TYR A 77 8.88 -1.43 -17.69
C TYR A 77 9.33 -2.20 -18.93
N LYS A 78 9.31 -1.60 -20.13
CA LYS A 78 9.99 -2.14 -21.33
C LYS A 78 11.49 -2.37 -21.12
N LYS A 79 12.15 -1.58 -20.25
CA LYS A 79 13.56 -1.78 -19.86
C LYS A 79 13.73 -2.84 -18.76
N LYS A 80 12.64 -3.23 -18.07
CA LYS A 80 12.64 -4.20 -16.96
C LYS A 80 11.76 -5.43 -17.26
N PRO A 81 11.95 -6.14 -18.40
CA PRO A 81 11.04 -7.20 -18.85
C PRO A 81 10.94 -8.38 -17.87
N LEU A 82 12.01 -8.67 -17.12
CA LEU A 82 12.00 -9.72 -16.08
C LEU A 82 11.04 -9.39 -14.92
N ILE A 83 10.88 -8.11 -14.56
CA ILE A 83 9.94 -7.68 -13.52
C ILE A 83 8.51 -7.84 -14.03
N LEU A 84 8.24 -7.41 -15.27
CA LEU A 84 6.94 -7.59 -15.92
C LEU A 84 6.56 -9.08 -16.03
N LEU A 85 7.48 -9.92 -16.51
CA LEU A 85 7.25 -11.36 -16.62
C LEU A 85 7.04 -12.03 -15.26
N ARG A 86 7.81 -11.66 -14.23
CA ARG A 86 7.63 -12.15 -12.86
C ARG A 86 6.27 -11.73 -12.29
N ARG A 87 5.82 -10.49 -12.54
CA ARG A 87 4.51 -10.00 -12.07
C ARG A 87 3.37 -10.70 -12.80
N LEU A 88 3.46 -10.87 -14.12
CA LEU A 88 2.50 -11.66 -14.90
C LEU A 88 2.43 -13.12 -14.42
N ALA A 89 3.58 -13.74 -14.12
CA ALA A 89 3.63 -15.07 -13.55
C ALA A 89 3.00 -15.14 -12.16
N GLN A 90 3.28 -14.18 -11.26
CA GLN A 90 2.63 -14.07 -9.95
C GLN A 90 1.10 -13.98 -10.09
N ILE A 91 0.60 -13.00 -10.85
CA ILE A 91 -0.85 -12.80 -11.09
C ILE A 91 -1.46 -14.08 -11.69
N GLY A 92 -0.80 -14.66 -12.70
CA GLY A 92 -1.26 -15.85 -13.41
C GLY A 92 -1.31 -17.11 -12.54
N THR A 93 -0.33 -17.34 -11.67
CA THR A 93 -0.35 -18.49 -10.75
C THR A 93 -1.33 -18.28 -9.59
N THR A 94 -1.40 -17.08 -9.02
CA THR A 94 -2.35 -16.73 -7.94
C THR A 94 -3.81 -16.92 -8.39
N PHE A 95 -4.20 -16.36 -9.54
CA PHE A 95 -5.56 -16.57 -10.06
C PHE A 95 -5.74 -17.97 -10.66
N GLY A 96 -4.76 -18.50 -11.39
CA GLY A 96 -4.85 -19.81 -12.03
C GLY A 96 -5.06 -20.95 -11.04
N PHE A 97 -4.42 -20.90 -9.88
CA PHE A 97 -4.64 -21.86 -8.79
C PHE A 97 -6.07 -21.77 -8.24
N TRP A 98 -6.57 -20.56 -7.97
CA TRP A 98 -7.94 -20.34 -7.49
C TRP A 98 -9.00 -20.78 -8.52
N PHE A 99 -8.81 -20.46 -9.80
CA PHE A 99 -9.68 -20.94 -10.88
C PHE A 99 -9.63 -22.47 -11.03
N GLY A 100 -8.45 -23.09 -10.91
CA GLY A 100 -8.30 -24.55 -10.93
C GLY A 100 -9.05 -25.22 -9.76
N LEU A 101 -8.97 -24.64 -8.56
CA LEU A 101 -9.74 -25.11 -7.41
C LEU A 101 -11.25 -24.93 -7.59
N ARG A 102 -11.69 -23.80 -8.18
CA ARG A 102 -13.10 -23.56 -8.52
C ARG A 102 -13.62 -24.58 -9.55
N LEU A 103 -12.85 -24.87 -10.61
CA LEU A 103 -13.21 -25.88 -11.61
C LEU A 103 -13.25 -27.29 -10.99
N ALA A 104 -12.36 -27.60 -10.04
CA ALA A 104 -12.43 -28.85 -9.29
C ALA A 104 -13.65 -28.94 -8.38
N ASP A 105 -14.11 -27.83 -7.79
CA ASP A 105 -15.35 -27.79 -7.00
C ASP A 105 -16.60 -27.99 -7.86
N GLU A 106 -16.60 -27.45 -9.08
CA GLU A 106 -17.66 -27.62 -10.07
C GLU A 106 -17.71 -29.06 -10.60
N ALA A 107 -16.55 -29.66 -10.90
CA ALA A 107 -16.45 -31.07 -11.30
C ALA A 107 -16.80 -32.08 -10.19
N LEU A 108 -16.80 -31.64 -8.92
CA LEU A 108 -17.16 -32.44 -7.74
C LEU A 108 -18.55 -32.08 -7.18
N ASP A 109 -19.35 -31.28 -7.90
CA ASP A 109 -20.70 -30.82 -7.52
C ASP A 109 -20.78 -30.21 -6.09
N ARG A 110 -19.70 -29.54 -5.66
CA ARG A 110 -19.58 -28.89 -4.34
C ARG A 110 -19.45 -27.37 -4.42
N SER A 111 -19.76 -26.81 -5.60
CA SER A 111 -19.63 -25.37 -5.91
C SER A 111 -20.40 -24.49 -4.92
N GLU A 112 -21.67 -24.81 -4.62
CA GLU A 112 -22.51 -24.13 -3.64
C GLU A 112 -21.92 -24.17 -2.22
N GLN A 113 -21.42 -25.34 -1.79
CA GLN A 113 -20.84 -25.52 -0.45
C GLN A 113 -19.53 -24.73 -0.29
N MET A 114 -18.69 -24.74 -1.32
CA MET A 114 -17.39 -24.06 -1.32
C MET A 114 -17.49 -22.57 -1.66
N PHE A 115 -18.66 -22.06 -2.05
CA PHE A 115 -18.84 -20.70 -2.57
C PHE A 115 -18.31 -19.62 -1.62
N LYS A 116 -18.65 -19.70 -0.33
CA LYS A 116 -18.16 -18.79 0.72
C LYS A 116 -16.64 -18.92 0.94
N VAL A 117 -16.11 -20.14 0.88
CA VAL A 117 -14.67 -20.41 1.01
C VAL A 117 -13.91 -19.75 -0.15
N ARG A 118 -14.40 -19.89 -1.39
CA ARG A 118 -13.79 -19.26 -2.58
C ARG A 118 -13.88 -17.74 -2.58
N ALA A 119 -14.94 -17.17 -2.02
CA ALA A 119 -15.05 -15.73 -1.81
C ALA A 119 -14.01 -15.21 -0.80
N ALA A 120 -13.87 -15.88 0.36
CA ALA A 120 -12.87 -15.54 1.37
C ALA A 120 -11.42 -15.76 0.88
N GLU A 121 -11.18 -16.77 0.04
CA GLU A 121 -9.92 -16.94 -0.67
C GLU A 121 -9.66 -15.80 -1.65
N LEU A 122 -10.64 -15.44 -2.50
CA LEU A 122 -10.48 -14.34 -3.45
C LEU A 122 -10.12 -13.03 -2.73
N ARG A 123 -10.79 -12.72 -1.61
CA ARG A 123 -10.45 -11.59 -0.74
C ARG A 123 -8.97 -11.58 -0.34
N LYS A 124 -8.45 -12.72 0.13
CA LYS A 124 -7.04 -12.87 0.53
C LYS A 124 -6.08 -12.72 -0.65
N LEU A 125 -6.42 -13.29 -1.81
CA LEU A 125 -5.60 -13.19 -3.03
C LEU A 125 -5.51 -11.73 -3.53
N LEU A 126 -6.60 -10.97 -3.45
CA LEU A 126 -6.63 -9.55 -3.82
C LEU A 126 -5.74 -8.70 -2.89
N VAL A 127 -5.73 -8.99 -1.59
CA VAL A 127 -4.81 -8.35 -0.61
C VAL A 127 -3.35 -8.75 -0.88
N GLU A 128 -3.08 -10.02 -1.18
CA GLU A 128 -1.73 -10.51 -1.51
C GLU A 128 -1.17 -9.88 -2.79
N LEU A 129 -1.99 -9.76 -3.83
CA LEU A 129 -1.61 -9.10 -5.08
C LEU A 129 -1.38 -7.60 -4.87
N GLY A 130 -2.21 -6.95 -4.05
CA GLY A 130 -1.91 -5.63 -3.50
C GLY A 130 -2.85 -4.51 -3.93
N PRO A 131 -2.40 -3.24 -3.80
CA PRO A 131 -3.32 -2.11 -3.68
C PRO A 131 -4.18 -1.84 -4.91
N ALA A 132 -3.67 -2.08 -6.13
CA ALA A 132 -4.44 -2.00 -7.35
C ALA A 132 -5.65 -2.96 -7.31
N TYR A 133 -5.42 -4.22 -6.96
CA TYR A 133 -6.46 -5.25 -6.90
C TYR A 133 -7.47 -5.02 -5.77
N VAL A 134 -7.01 -4.55 -4.61
CA VAL A 134 -7.92 -4.13 -3.53
C VAL A 134 -8.82 -2.97 -3.96
N LYS A 135 -8.27 -1.96 -4.65
CA LYS A 135 -9.06 -0.80 -5.12
C LYS A 135 -9.99 -1.16 -6.29
N ILE A 136 -9.65 -2.15 -7.14
CA ILE A 136 -10.62 -2.76 -8.09
C ILE A 136 -11.76 -3.41 -7.32
N ALA A 137 -11.44 -4.24 -6.31
CA ALA A 137 -12.43 -4.97 -5.54
C ALA A 137 -13.39 -4.04 -4.78
N GLN A 138 -12.88 -2.96 -4.18
CA GLN A 138 -13.69 -1.90 -3.56
C GLN A 138 -14.60 -1.18 -4.59
N ALA A 139 -14.09 -0.93 -5.80
CA ALA A 139 -14.89 -0.32 -6.86
C ALA A 139 -16.02 -1.28 -7.33
N VAL A 140 -15.74 -2.58 -7.45
CA VAL A 140 -16.74 -3.59 -7.84
C VAL A 140 -17.74 -3.86 -6.71
N SER A 141 -17.32 -3.87 -5.43
CA SER A 141 -18.24 -4.11 -4.30
C SER A 141 -19.23 -2.97 -4.05
N SER A 142 -18.95 -1.75 -4.53
CA SER A 142 -19.94 -0.67 -4.58
C SER A 142 -21.08 -0.91 -5.59
N ARG A 143 -20.99 -1.96 -6.42
CA ARG A 143 -21.95 -2.34 -7.46
C ARG A 143 -22.49 -3.76 -7.22
N PRO A 144 -23.51 -3.92 -6.36
CA PRO A 144 -24.10 -5.23 -6.04
C PRO A 144 -24.74 -5.94 -7.24
N ASP A 145 -24.98 -5.23 -8.35
CA ASP A 145 -25.46 -5.78 -9.61
C ASP A 145 -24.40 -6.63 -10.36
N LEU A 146 -23.11 -6.51 -10.01
CA LEU A 146 -22.01 -7.13 -10.74
C LEU A 146 -21.44 -8.41 -10.10
N ILE A 147 -21.72 -8.66 -8.81
CA ILE A 147 -21.11 -9.76 -8.06
C ILE A 147 -22.13 -10.48 -7.16
N PRO A 148 -22.02 -11.82 -6.98
CA PRO A 148 -22.94 -12.55 -6.10
C PRO A 148 -22.80 -12.15 -4.63
N PRO A 149 -23.87 -12.29 -3.80
CA PRO A 149 -23.90 -11.80 -2.42
C PRO A 149 -22.70 -12.22 -1.55
N SER A 150 -22.32 -13.50 -1.52
CA SER A 150 -21.19 -13.93 -0.67
C SER A 150 -19.83 -13.41 -1.13
N TYR A 151 -19.68 -13.03 -2.41
CA TYR A 151 -18.50 -12.29 -2.85
C TYR A 151 -18.57 -10.84 -2.42
N LEU A 152 -19.76 -10.21 -2.48
CA LEU A 152 -19.95 -8.85 -1.99
C LEU A 152 -19.68 -8.72 -0.49
N ASP A 153 -20.17 -9.66 0.33
CA ASP A 153 -19.90 -9.71 1.78
C ASP A 153 -18.38 -9.72 2.03
N GLU A 154 -17.66 -10.63 1.38
CA GLU A 154 -16.21 -10.81 1.52
C GLU A 154 -15.40 -9.63 0.96
N LEU A 155 -15.82 -9.01 -0.15
CA LEU A 155 -15.16 -7.82 -0.71
C LEU A 155 -15.52 -6.53 0.06
N SER A 156 -16.62 -6.51 0.83
CA SER A 156 -16.95 -5.38 1.71
C SER A 156 -15.97 -5.29 2.88
N LEU A 157 -15.49 -6.43 3.38
CA LEU A 157 -14.43 -6.51 4.41
C LEU A 157 -13.07 -5.95 3.92
N LEU A 158 -12.92 -5.62 2.63
CA LEU A 158 -11.75 -4.87 2.13
C LEU A 158 -11.88 -3.36 2.32
N GLN A 159 -13.03 -2.86 2.77
CA GLN A 159 -13.21 -1.46 3.19
C GLN A 159 -12.77 -1.25 4.65
N ASP A 160 -12.70 -2.33 5.43
CA ASP A 160 -12.17 -2.34 6.80
C ASP A 160 -10.64 -2.26 6.85
N GLN A 161 -10.09 -2.11 8.07
CA GLN A 161 -8.65 -1.98 8.30
C GLN A 161 -7.90 -3.24 7.82
N ILE A 162 -6.88 -3.03 7.00
CA ILE A 162 -5.99 -4.09 6.50
C ILE A 162 -4.78 -4.18 7.43
N THR A 163 -4.18 -5.36 7.56
CA THR A 163 -2.96 -5.57 8.36
C THR A 163 -1.89 -4.49 8.06
N PRO A 164 -1.38 -3.79 9.09
CA PRO A 164 -0.30 -2.83 8.91
C PRO A 164 0.98 -3.53 8.43
N PHE A 165 1.90 -2.75 7.88
CA PHE A 165 3.28 -3.17 7.68
C PHE A 165 4.13 -2.73 8.88
N SER A 166 5.33 -3.33 9.03
CA SER A 166 6.27 -3.06 10.12
C SER A 166 6.43 -1.57 10.42
N THR A 167 6.27 -1.21 11.70
CA THR A 167 6.46 0.17 12.17
C THR A 167 7.90 0.63 11.96
N GLU A 168 8.88 -0.27 12.09
CA GLU A 168 10.29 0.02 11.85
C GLU A 168 10.53 0.46 10.40
N VAL A 169 9.89 -0.21 9.44
CA VAL A 169 9.93 0.20 8.02
C VAL A 169 9.20 1.52 7.80
N ALA A 170 8.05 1.73 8.45
CA ALA A 170 7.32 3.00 8.36
C ALA A 170 8.13 4.18 8.91
N PHE A 171 8.82 3.97 10.03
CA PHE A 171 9.64 4.96 10.70
C PHE A 171 10.89 5.30 9.89
N SER A 172 11.60 4.30 9.36
CA SER A 172 12.71 4.53 8.41
C SER A 172 12.28 5.38 7.22
N MET A 173 11.12 5.12 6.63
CA MET A 173 10.63 5.91 5.48
C MET A 173 10.30 7.37 5.84
N ILE A 174 9.81 7.64 7.06
CA ILE A 174 9.60 9.01 7.56
C ILE A 174 10.95 9.74 7.68
N GLU A 175 11.97 9.07 8.25
CA GLU A 175 13.31 9.63 8.44
C GLU A 175 14.02 9.87 7.10
N ASP A 176 13.90 8.93 6.16
CA ASP A 176 14.45 9.04 4.80
C ASP A 176 13.79 10.18 3.99
N GLU A 177 12.47 10.40 4.12
CA GLU A 177 11.74 11.45 3.38
C GLU A 177 11.94 12.85 4.00
N LEU A 178 12.07 12.95 5.32
CA LEU A 178 12.24 14.24 6.02
C LEU A 178 13.70 14.62 6.31
N GLY A 179 14.64 13.68 6.16
CA GLY A 179 16.08 13.89 6.36
C GLY A 179 16.49 14.14 7.81
N LEU A 180 15.64 13.79 8.78
CA LEU A 180 15.83 13.99 10.21
C LEU A 180 15.32 12.75 10.97
N PRO A 181 15.91 12.39 12.12
CA PRO A 181 15.43 11.28 12.92
C PRO A 181 14.08 11.62 13.57
N ILE A 182 13.26 10.60 13.84
CA ILE A 182 11.88 10.76 14.33
C ILE A 182 11.82 11.49 15.68
N ASP A 183 12.82 11.29 16.53
CA ASP A 183 12.90 11.94 17.83
C ASP A 183 13.21 13.44 17.74
N GLU A 184 13.85 13.93 16.68
CA GLU A 184 14.00 15.37 16.40
C GLU A 184 12.69 15.98 15.86
N ILE A 185 11.97 15.25 15.00
CA ILE A 185 10.73 15.73 14.37
C ILE A 185 9.56 15.77 15.36
N PHE A 186 9.38 14.68 16.12
CA PHE A 186 8.24 14.46 16.99
C PHE A 186 8.67 14.37 18.47
N SER A 187 7.87 14.97 19.36
CA SER A 187 8.03 14.78 20.81
C SER A 187 7.35 13.50 21.30
N GLU A 188 6.40 12.97 20.52
CA GLU A 188 5.59 11.79 20.82
C GLU A 188 5.08 11.23 19.48
N ILE A 189 5.15 9.91 19.28
CA ILE A 189 4.52 9.21 18.15
C ILE A 189 3.97 7.86 18.64
N SER A 190 2.82 7.43 18.15
CA SER A 190 2.22 6.16 18.54
C SER A 190 3.10 4.98 18.10
N PRO A 191 3.36 3.96 18.94
CA PRO A 191 4.19 2.82 18.57
C PRO A 191 3.49 1.90 17.55
N GLU A 192 2.16 1.93 17.53
CA GLU A 192 1.32 1.25 16.56
C GLU A 192 0.55 2.28 15.71
N PRO A 193 0.20 1.95 14.45
CA PRO A 193 -0.63 2.82 13.63
C PRO A 193 -2.06 2.87 14.17
N VAL A 194 -2.66 4.06 14.17
CA VAL A 194 -4.06 4.28 14.58
C VAL A 194 -5.07 3.85 13.51
N ALA A 195 -4.61 3.68 12.26
CA ALA A 195 -5.38 3.11 11.16
C ALA A 195 -4.42 2.55 10.09
N ALA A 196 -4.81 1.46 9.42
CA ALA A 196 -4.07 0.88 8.30
C ALA A 196 -4.99 0.52 7.13
N ALA A 197 -4.51 0.81 5.92
CA ALA A 197 -5.25 0.65 4.66
C ALA A 197 -4.38 -0.04 3.59
N SER A 198 -4.93 -0.22 2.39
CA SER A 198 -4.20 -0.85 1.28
C SER A 198 -3.00 -0.03 0.80
N LEU A 199 -3.12 1.30 0.76
CA LEU A 199 -2.08 2.20 0.24
C LEU A 199 -1.05 2.67 1.28
N GLY A 200 -1.35 2.54 2.58
CA GLY A 200 -0.51 3.07 3.66
C GLY A 200 -1.12 2.89 5.05
N GLN A 201 -0.47 3.48 6.06
CA GLN A 201 -0.94 3.49 7.45
C GLN A 201 -0.72 4.84 8.11
N VAL A 202 -1.45 5.11 9.19
CA VAL A 202 -1.51 6.41 9.85
C VAL A 202 -1.08 6.27 11.30
N TYR A 203 -0.16 7.13 11.74
CA TYR A 203 0.26 7.27 13.13
C TYR A 203 -0.30 8.56 13.73
N LYS A 204 -0.50 8.57 15.04
CA LYS A 204 -0.76 9.80 15.79
C LYS A 204 0.56 10.30 16.36
N ALA A 205 0.92 11.55 16.08
CA ALA A 205 2.15 12.14 16.58
C ALA A 205 1.94 13.55 17.14
N ARG A 206 2.97 14.08 17.79
CA ARG A 206 3.06 15.45 18.28
C ARG A 206 4.34 16.09 17.76
N LEU A 207 4.22 17.20 17.05
CA LEU A 207 5.38 17.92 16.51
C LEU A 207 6.22 18.52 17.64
N ARG A 208 7.53 18.24 17.67
CA ARG A 208 8.43 18.76 18.72
C ARG A 208 8.51 20.28 18.73
N ARG A 209 8.50 20.91 17.54
CA ARG A 209 8.71 22.36 17.38
C ARG A 209 7.52 23.21 17.81
N THR A 210 6.29 22.72 17.65
CA THR A 210 5.06 23.50 17.88
C THR A 210 4.15 22.92 18.97
N GLY A 211 4.28 21.63 19.31
CA GLY A 211 3.41 20.91 20.24
C GLY A 211 2.09 20.41 19.64
N ASP A 212 1.83 20.70 18.36
CA ASP A 212 0.61 20.32 17.65
C ASP A 212 0.47 18.80 17.51
N VAL A 213 -0.76 18.30 17.68
CA VAL A 213 -1.09 16.89 17.42
C VAL A 213 -1.41 16.73 15.93
N VAL A 214 -0.72 15.81 15.27
CA VAL A 214 -0.82 15.56 13.83
C VAL A 214 -1.07 14.08 13.53
N ALA A 215 -1.67 13.81 12.38
CA ALA A 215 -1.77 12.47 11.81
C ALA A 215 -0.68 12.29 10.76
N VAL A 216 0.27 11.38 11.00
CA VAL A 216 1.39 11.10 10.10
C VAL A 216 1.01 9.91 9.22
N LYS A 217 0.76 10.16 7.94
CA LYS A 217 0.39 9.12 6.96
C LYS A 217 1.65 8.63 6.25
N VAL A 218 1.86 7.32 6.23
CA VAL A 218 3.03 6.69 5.60
C VAL A 218 2.55 5.75 4.49
N GLN A 219 3.02 5.96 3.26
CA GLN A 219 2.71 5.05 2.15
C GLN A 219 3.30 3.66 2.38
N ARG A 220 2.58 2.62 1.97
CA ARG A 220 3.05 1.24 1.99
C ARG A 220 4.25 1.10 1.04
N PRO A 221 5.34 0.44 1.44
CA PRO A 221 6.56 0.38 0.63
C PRO A 221 6.25 -0.18 -0.77
N GLY A 222 6.83 0.45 -1.80
CA GLY A 222 6.66 0.06 -3.20
C GLY A 222 5.24 0.17 -3.79
N VAL A 223 4.27 0.78 -3.10
CA VAL A 223 2.89 0.95 -3.58
C VAL A 223 2.82 1.57 -4.98
N ARG A 224 3.61 2.63 -5.24
CA ARG A 224 3.68 3.32 -6.53
C ARG A 224 4.15 2.39 -7.65
N ALA A 225 5.19 1.59 -7.39
CA ALA A 225 5.72 0.61 -8.35
C ALA A 225 4.68 -0.45 -8.72
N ALA A 226 4.01 -1.01 -7.71
CA ALA A 226 2.99 -2.03 -7.93
C ALA A 226 1.79 -1.48 -8.73
N ILE A 227 1.25 -0.32 -8.33
CA ILE A 227 0.14 0.31 -9.04
C ILE A 227 0.52 0.64 -10.50
N ALA A 228 1.72 1.16 -10.74
CA ALA A 228 2.20 1.44 -12.09
C ALA A 228 2.30 0.17 -12.95
N LEU A 229 2.87 -0.91 -12.42
CA LEU A 229 3.01 -2.16 -13.15
C LEU A 229 1.65 -2.86 -13.39
N ASP A 230 0.78 -2.85 -12.40
CA ASP A 230 -0.54 -3.49 -12.49
C ASP A 230 -1.45 -2.73 -13.46
N THR A 231 -1.45 -1.39 -13.44
CA THR A 231 -2.20 -0.57 -14.42
C THR A 231 -1.69 -0.77 -15.85
N LEU A 232 -0.37 -0.92 -16.05
CA LEU A 232 0.22 -1.30 -17.33
C LEU A 232 -0.29 -2.67 -17.81
N ILE A 233 -0.28 -3.69 -16.94
CA ILE A 233 -0.76 -5.05 -17.24
C ILE A 233 -2.27 -5.04 -17.57
N LEU A 234 -3.09 -4.39 -16.76
CA LEU A 234 -4.54 -4.28 -16.95
C LEU A 234 -4.88 -3.61 -18.28
N ARG A 235 -4.18 -2.54 -18.65
CA ARG A 235 -4.39 -1.83 -19.91
C ARG A 235 -3.98 -2.65 -21.13
N TYR A 236 -2.96 -3.50 -20.99
CA TYR A 236 -2.58 -4.47 -22.02
C TYR A 236 -3.63 -5.57 -22.19
N ILE A 237 -4.14 -6.14 -21.09
CA ILE A 237 -5.23 -7.12 -21.10
C ILE A 237 -6.49 -6.51 -21.75
N ALA A 238 -6.85 -5.28 -21.39
CA ALA A 238 -7.97 -4.54 -22.00
C ALA A 238 -7.82 -4.39 -23.52
N GLY A 239 -6.61 -4.09 -24.01
CA GLY A 239 -6.32 -4.02 -25.45
C GLY A 239 -6.42 -5.38 -26.17
N LEU A 240 -6.07 -6.49 -25.49
CA LEU A 240 -6.26 -7.84 -26.03
C LEU A 240 -7.75 -8.23 -26.09
N ILE A 241 -8.53 -7.91 -25.06
CA ILE A 241 -9.99 -8.17 -25.02
C ILE A 241 -10.70 -7.40 -26.15
N LYS A 242 -10.33 -6.14 -26.37
CA LYS A 242 -10.84 -5.30 -27.48
C LYS A 242 -10.54 -5.92 -28.85
N LYS A 243 -9.30 -6.39 -29.06
CA LYS A 243 -8.89 -7.09 -30.30
C LYS A 243 -9.59 -8.44 -30.50
N ALA A 244 -9.96 -9.12 -29.42
CA ALA A 244 -10.70 -10.39 -29.46
C ALA A 244 -12.20 -10.22 -29.74
N GLY A 245 -12.69 -8.99 -29.98
CA GLY A 245 -14.08 -8.72 -30.36
C GLY A 245 -15.12 -8.97 -29.27
N ARG A 246 -14.71 -9.10 -28.00
CA ARG A 246 -15.59 -9.52 -26.89
C ARG A 246 -16.39 -8.37 -26.28
N PHE A 247 -16.02 -7.11 -26.52
CA PHE A 247 -16.70 -5.91 -26.05
C PHE A 247 -16.52 -4.73 -27.02
N ASN A 248 -17.56 -3.93 -27.22
CA ASN A 248 -17.53 -2.72 -28.05
C ASN A 248 -17.09 -1.45 -27.29
N SER A 249 -17.12 -1.47 -25.96
CA SER A 249 -16.69 -0.34 -25.11
C SER A 249 -15.16 -0.21 -25.10
N ASP A 250 -14.64 1.02 -24.99
CA ASP A 250 -13.20 1.24 -24.91
C ASP A 250 -12.65 0.91 -23.52
N LEU A 251 -12.47 -0.38 -23.25
CA LEU A 251 -11.98 -0.90 -21.97
C LEU A 251 -10.60 -0.34 -21.59
N GLN A 252 -9.80 0.12 -22.56
CA GLN A 252 -8.53 0.79 -22.27
C GLN A 252 -8.76 2.19 -21.67
N ALA A 253 -9.74 2.94 -22.18
CA ALA A 253 -10.10 4.25 -21.60
C ALA A 253 -10.66 4.11 -20.17
N VAL A 254 -11.45 3.05 -19.90
CA VAL A 254 -11.95 2.74 -18.55
C VAL A 254 -10.80 2.43 -17.58
N VAL A 255 -9.79 1.67 -18.02
CA VAL A 255 -8.58 1.42 -17.21
C VAL A 255 -7.78 2.70 -17.01
N ASP A 256 -7.65 3.56 -18.03
CA ASP A 256 -6.89 4.81 -17.96
C ASP A 256 -7.56 5.83 -17.00
N GLU A 257 -8.89 5.93 -17.00
CA GLU A 257 -9.66 6.75 -16.05
C GLU A 257 -9.54 6.22 -14.62
N TRP A 258 -9.75 4.91 -14.42
CA TRP A 258 -9.61 4.27 -13.11
C TRP A 258 -8.18 4.41 -12.55
N ALA A 259 -7.15 4.20 -13.39
CA ALA A 259 -5.76 4.39 -13.02
C ALA A 259 -5.47 5.85 -12.65
N THR A 260 -5.99 6.82 -13.42
CA THR A 260 -5.87 8.25 -13.10
C THR A 260 -6.48 8.59 -11.74
N SER A 261 -7.64 8.00 -11.42
CA SER A 261 -8.27 8.14 -10.10
C SER A 261 -7.40 7.52 -8.99
N LEU A 262 -6.89 6.30 -9.20
CA LEU A 262 -6.07 5.60 -8.22
C LEU A 262 -4.75 6.33 -7.90
N PHE A 263 -4.04 6.85 -8.90
CA PHE A 263 -2.84 7.67 -8.67
C PHE A 263 -3.15 8.97 -7.91
N LYS A 264 -4.29 9.62 -8.19
CA LYS A 264 -4.74 10.79 -7.41
C LYS A 264 -5.04 10.44 -5.95
N VAL A 265 -5.75 9.34 -5.69
CA VAL A 265 -6.03 8.87 -4.33
C VAL A 265 -4.73 8.55 -3.58
N ASN A 266 -3.77 7.90 -4.23
CA ASN A 266 -2.44 7.65 -3.66
C ASN A 266 -1.70 8.95 -3.30
N HIS A 267 -1.88 10.04 -4.05
CA HIS A 267 -1.30 11.35 -3.71
C HIS A 267 -2.09 12.08 -2.60
N LEU A 268 -3.43 11.99 -2.58
CA LEU A 268 -4.29 12.60 -1.57
C LEU A 268 -4.18 11.94 -0.19
N GLU A 269 -3.89 10.63 -0.14
CA GLU A 269 -3.57 9.92 1.10
C GLU A 269 -2.17 10.29 1.66
N CYS A 270 -1.40 11.16 0.99
CA CYS A 270 -0.07 11.65 1.43
C CYS A 270 -0.03 13.13 1.90
N ARG A 271 -1.15 13.85 1.92
CA ARG A 271 -1.28 15.19 2.55
C ARG A 271 -2.22 15.16 3.74
#